data_AF-A0A961DDE5-F1
#
_entry.id   AF-A0A961DDE5-F1
#
_cell.length_a   1.000
_cell.length_b   1.000
_cell.length_c   1.000
_cell.angle_alpha   90.00
_cell.angle_beta   90.00
_cell.angle_gamma   90.00
#
_symmetry.space_group_name_H-M   'P 1'
#
loop_
_entity.id
_entity.type
_entity.pdbx_description
1 polymer ?
#
loop_
_entity_poly.entity_id
_entity_poly.type
_entity_poly.pdbx_seq_one_letter_code
_entity_poly.pdbx_strand_id
1 'polypeptide(L)'
;MKTLLVLFAVAMPLGAQVVNPTTGKKFETRTINGSGGNSGVSINNTAQPAAPTKTKLTSYFMLGEPRQWKSTDGRSLLGTIITFEESVIEFDAANPAAAREAVEKAPPAKLPEKPTLIRDGKVRLLVNKKPVEVPLERLSEDDRKYVDDLNARLPK
;
A
#
# COMPACT_ATOMS: atom_id res chain seq x y z
N MET A 1 -25.89 -7.17 -51.64
CA MET A 1 -26.05 -5.75 -51.26
C MET A 1 -25.09 -5.54 -50.08
N LYS A 2 -23.83 -5.08 -50.22
CA LYS A 2 -23.40 -3.70 -50.53
C LYS A 2 -24.33 -2.74 -49.77
N THR A 3 -23.94 -2.06 -48.69
CA THR A 3 -22.76 -1.20 -48.52
C THR A 3 -22.65 -0.85 -47.04
N LEU A 4 -21.48 -0.93 -46.40
CA LEU A 4 -21.25 -0.27 -45.12
C LEU A 4 -20.46 1.02 -45.40
N LEU A 5 -21.12 2.12 -45.09
CA LEU A 5 -20.76 3.48 -45.45
C LEU A 5 -19.87 4.08 -44.34
N VAL A 6 -18.68 4.53 -44.75
CA VAL A 6 -17.76 5.37 -43.95
C VAL A 6 -18.46 6.69 -43.62
N LEU A 7 -18.44 7.12 -42.36
CA LEU A 7 -18.82 8.49 -42.00
C LEU A 7 -17.74 9.19 -41.17
N PHE A 8 -17.49 10.42 -41.64
CA PHE A 8 -16.43 11.37 -41.32
C PHE A 8 -16.39 11.85 -39.86
N ALA A 9 -15.17 12.12 -39.39
CA ALA A 9 -14.91 13.01 -38.26
C ALA A 9 -15.18 14.47 -38.65
N VAL A 10 -15.92 15.20 -37.80
CA VAL A 10 -16.09 16.65 -37.87
C VAL A 10 -15.57 17.25 -36.57
N ALA A 11 -14.66 18.21 -36.69
CA ALA A 11 -14.13 19.00 -35.58
C ALA A 11 -14.75 20.41 -35.57
N MET A 12 -14.77 21.00 -34.36
CA MET A 12 -14.96 22.43 -34.00
C MET A 12 -16.41 22.90 -33.69
N PRO A 13 -16.58 24.09 -33.07
CA PRO A 13 -16.16 24.46 -31.70
C PRO A 13 -17.32 25.15 -30.93
N LEU A 14 -17.38 25.12 -29.60
CA LEU A 14 -18.21 26.09 -28.86
C LEU A 14 -17.55 26.46 -27.53
N GLY A 15 -17.19 27.75 -27.43
CA GLY A 15 -16.69 28.36 -26.20
C GLY A 15 -17.75 28.30 -25.11
N ALA A 16 -17.37 27.80 -23.94
CA ALA A 16 -18.15 27.96 -22.73
C ALA A 16 -18.00 29.42 -22.26
N GLN A 17 -19.03 30.22 -22.52
CA GLN A 17 -19.22 31.52 -21.89
C GLN A 17 -19.38 31.34 -20.38
N VAL A 18 -18.53 31.99 -19.59
CA VAL A 18 -18.72 32.16 -18.14
C VAL A 18 -19.63 33.36 -17.93
N VAL A 19 -20.86 33.08 -17.49
CA VAL A 19 -21.95 34.01 -17.13
C VAL A 19 -22.56 33.33 -15.89
N ASN A 20 -22.72 33.87 -14.69
CA ASN A 20 -22.81 35.23 -14.10
C ASN A 20 -22.59 35.06 -12.55
N PRO A 21 -22.59 36.09 -11.66
CA PRO A 21 -23.21 37.40 -11.81
C PRO A 21 -22.35 38.61 -11.41
N THR A 22 -22.61 39.70 -12.12
CA THR A 22 -22.41 41.06 -11.66
C THR A 22 -23.27 41.34 -10.42
N THR A 23 -22.72 42.15 -9.51
CA THR A 23 -23.30 42.80 -8.32
C THR A 23 -23.44 42.02 -6.99
N GLY A 24 -22.49 42.31 -6.09
CA GLY A 24 -22.64 42.27 -4.63
C GLY A 24 -21.83 43.43 -4.02
N LYS A 25 -22.53 44.39 -3.42
CA LYS A 25 -22.03 45.72 -3.04
C LYS A 25 -20.92 45.67 -1.98
N LYS A 26 -20.07 46.71 -1.96
CA LYS A 26 -18.98 46.95 -1.01
C LYS A 26 -19.40 46.64 0.44
N PHE A 27 -18.57 45.89 1.17
CA PHE A 27 -18.76 45.70 2.61
C PHE A 27 -18.43 47.01 3.35
N GLU A 28 -19.44 47.55 4.02
CA GLU A 28 -19.34 48.71 4.88
C GLU A 28 -18.60 48.30 6.17
N THR A 29 -17.41 48.85 6.39
CA THR A 29 -16.60 48.58 7.58
C THR A 29 -17.20 49.38 8.74
N ARG A 30 -17.77 48.71 9.75
CA ARG A 30 -18.19 49.38 10.98
C ARG A 30 -16.98 49.59 11.89
N THR A 31 -16.60 50.84 12.10
CA THR A 31 -15.63 51.26 13.12
C THR A 31 -16.24 51.06 14.51
N ILE A 32 -15.72 50.11 15.29
CA ILE A 32 -16.04 50.02 16.73
C ILE A 32 -15.07 50.95 17.46
N ASN A 33 -15.55 52.14 17.79
CA ASN A 33 -14.87 53.06 18.70
C ASN A 33 -15.07 52.54 20.14
N GLY A 34 -14.18 51.65 20.58
CA GLY A 34 -14.12 51.11 21.93
C GLY A 34 -12.71 51.29 22.48
N SER A 35 -12.60 52.14 23.49
CA SER A 35 -11.37 52.52 24.18
C SER A 35 -10.58 51.32 24.72
N GLY A 36 -9.25 51.37 24.53
CA GLY A 36 -8.26 50.86 25.48
C GLY A 36 -8.29 49.35 25.73
N GLY A 37 -7.51 48.61 24.95
CA GLY A 37 -7.26 47.20 25.24
C GLY A 37 -6.19 46.64 24.32
N ASN A 38 -4.99 46.49 24.85
CA ASN A 38 -3.83 45.90 24.20
C ASN A 38 -4.07 44.39 23.97
N SER A 39 -4.84 44.04 22.94
CA SER A 39 -5.10 42.63 22.59
C SER A 39 -4.31 42.26 21.35
N GLY A 40 -3.02 42.02 21.57
CA GLY A 40 -2.21 41.25 20.64
C GLY A 40 -2.93 39.93 20.35
N VAL A 41 -3.10 39.62 19.08
CA VAL A 41 -3.62 38.32 18.64
C VAL A 41 -2.60 37.27 19.07
N SER A 42 -2.82 36.61 20.20
CA SER A 42 -2.06 35.41 20.54
C SER A 42 -2.60 34.28 19.68
N ILE A 43 -1.82 33.89 18.67
CA ILE A 43 -2.02 32.59 18.02
C ILE A 43 -1.52 31.57 19.05
N ASN A 44 -2.44 31.05 19.88
CA ASN A 44 -2.15 29.90 20.72
C ASN A 44 -2.01 28.70 19.78
N ASN A 45 -0.82 28.52 19.21
CA ASN A 45 -0.45 27.31 18.51
C ASN A 45 -0.09 26.25 19.56
N THR A 46 -1.07 25.85 20.38
CA THR A 46 -0.98 24.67 21.25
C THR A 46 -1.58 23.45 20.54
N ALA A 47 -1.48 23.39 19.22
CA ALA A 47 -1.68 22.14 18.51
C ALA A 47 -0.58 21.19 18.98
N GLN A 48 -0.93 20.38 19.99
CA GLN A 48 -0.09 19.30 20.46
C GLN A 48 0.39 18.53 19.22
N PRO A 49 1.72 18.36 19.03
CA PRO A 49 2.23 17.61 17.89
C PRO A 49 1.48 16.28 17.84
N ALA A 50 0.83 15.98 16.72
CA ALA A 50 0.18 14.70 16.54
C ALA A 50 1.20 13.62 16.88
N ALA A 51 0.83 12.68 17.76
CA ALA A 51 1.73 11.62 18.17
C ALA A 51 2.33 10.96 16.93
N PRO A 52 3.65 10.73 16.89
CA PRO A 52 4.32 10.20 15.70
C PRO A 52 3.63 8.91 15.28
N THR A 53 3.24 8.85 14.00
CA THR A 53 2.60 7.66 13.46
C THR A 53 3.68 6.60 13.29
N LYS A 54 3.69 5.60 14.18
CA LYS A 54 4.59 4.46 14.04
C LYS A 54 4.29 3.74 12.74
N THR A 55 5.26 3.74 11.85
CA THR A 55 5.21 3.03 10.57
C THR A 55 5.99 1.73 10.70
N LYS A 56 5.46 0.64 10.14
CA LYS A 56 6.11 -0.68 10.13
C LYS A 56 6.51 -1.06 8.72
N LEU A 57 7.76 -1.47 8.53
CA LEU A 57 8.23 -2.15 7.33
C LEU A 57 8.38 -3.63 7.62
N THR A 58 7.52 -4.43 7.01
CA THR A 58 7.56 -5.89 7.08
C THR A 58 8.25 -6.42 5.83
N SER A 59 9.37 -7.11 6.02
CA SER A 59 10.09 -7.81 4.97
C SER A 59 9.86 -9.32 5.09
N TYR A 60 9.50 -9.95 3.97
CA TYR A 60 9.31 -11.40 3.85
C TYR A 60 10.53 -12.03 3.17
N PHE A 61 10.91 -13.24 3.59
CA PHE A 61 12.01 -13.97 2.97
C PHE A 61 11.46 -14.98 1.96
N MET A 62 11.81 -14.80 0.69
CA MET A 62 11.36 -15.64 -0.41
C MET A 62 12.30 -16.84 -0.60
N LEU A 63 11.73 -18.01 -0.87
CA LEU A 63 12.49 -19.26 -1.08
C LEU A 63 12.50 -19.73 -2.54
N GLY A 64 12.01 -18.91 -3.47
CA GLY A 64 11.97 -19.24 -4.88
C GLY A 64 11.37 -18.13 -5.73
N GLU A 65 11.09 -18.45 -6.99
CA GLU A 65 10.43 -17.57 -7.94
C GLU A 65 8.89 -17.64 -7.82
N PRO A 66 8.16 -16.61 -8.29
CA PRO A 66 6.71 -16.68 -8.40
C PRO A 66 6.28 -17.83 -9.31
N ARG A 67 5.36 -18.67 -8.82
CA ARG A 67 4.76 -19.77 -9.61
C ARG A 67 3.26 -19.87 -9.39
N GLN A 68 2.61 -20.60 -10.27
CA GLN A 68 1.21 -20.98 -10.09
C GLN A 68 1.13 -22.21 -9.19
N TRP A 69 0.50 -22.04 -8.03
CA TRP A 69 0.19 -23.08 -7.05
C TRP A 69 -1.21 -23.60 -7.31
N LYS A 70 -1.33 -24.91 -7.51
CA LYS A 70 -2.60 -25.57 -7.73
C LYS A 70 -3.11 -26.12 -6.41
N SER A 71 -4.37 -25.83 -6.15
CA SER A 71 -5.08 -26.37 -4.99
C SER A 71 -5.92 -27.59 -5.40
N THR A 72 -6.15 -28.51 -4.48
CA THR A 72 -6.95 -29.73 -4.67
C THR A 72 -8.42 -29.43 -4.94
N ASP A 73 -8.89 -28.22 -4.58
CA ASP A 73 -10.21 -27.70 -4.90
C ASP A 73 -10.33 -27.09 -6.31
N GLY A 74 -9.29 -27.23 -7.15
CA GLY A 74 -9.26 -26.73 -8.53
C GLY A 74 -8.88 -25.25 -8.65
N ARG A 75 -8.68 -24.54 -7.53
CA ARG A 75 -8.24 -23.13 -7.56
C ARG A 75 -6.74 -23.05 -7.82
N SER A 76 -6.32 -21.91 -8.38
CA SER A 76 -4.91 -21.60 -8.58
C SER A 76 -4.54 -20.28 -7.92
N LEU A 77 -3.37 -20.24 -7.28
CA LEU A 77 -2.80 -19.03 -6.69
C LEU A 77 -1.48 -18.73 -7.39
N LEU A 78 -1.33 -17.51 -7.91
CA LEU A 78 -0.03 -17.03 -8.40
C LEU A 78 0.70 -16.36 -7.25
N GLY A 79 1.86 -16.91 -6.85
CA GLY A 79 2.61 -16.36 -5.73
C GLY A 79 3.96 -17.00 -5.53
N THR A 80 4.72 -16.41 -4.61
CA THR A 80 6.05 -16.88 -4.24
C THR A 80 5.98 -17.54 -2.88
N ILE A 81 6.65 -18.68 -2.70
CA ILE A 81 6.75 -19.30 -1.37
C ILE A 81 7.69 -18.49 -0.48
N ILE A 82 7.24 -18.22 0.75
CA ILE A 82 7.97 -17.44 1.74
C ILE A 82 8.10 -18.22 3.04
N THR A 83 9.12 -17.88 3.83
CA THR A 83 9.26 -18.40 5.19
C THR A 83 8.20 -17.79 6.11
N PHE A 84 8.00 -18.41 7.27
CA PHE A 84 7.13 -17.85 8.30
C PHE A 84 7.77 -16.71 9.10
N GLU A 85 9.09 -16.60 9.08
CA GLU A 85 9.82 -15.48 9.67
C GLU A 85 9.61 -14.21 8.84
N GLU A 86 9.50 -13.09 9.54
CA GLU A 86 9.40 -11.76 8.96
C GLU A 86 10.33 -10.81 9.71
N SER A 87 10.93 -9.87 8.99
CA SER A 87 11.70 -8.79 9.59
C SER A 87 10.81 -7.56 9.66
N VAL A 88 10.50 -7.10 10.88
CA VAL A 88 9.70 -5.90 11.12
C VAL A 88 10.62 -4.81 11.65
N ILE A 89 10.74 -3.72 10.90
CA ILE A 89 11.44 -2.51 11.33
C ILE A 89 10.38 -1.45 11.61
N GLU A 90 10.34 -0.93 12.83
CA GLU A 90 9.45 0.17 13.21
C GLU A 90 10.20 1.49 13.13
N PHE A 91 9.54 2.52 12.60
CA PHE A 91 10.06 3.87 12.56
C PHE A 91 8.97 4.89 12.88
N ASP A 92 9.37 5.97 13.53
CA ASP A 92 8.52 7.12 13.74
C ASP A 92 8.47 7.95 12.45
N ALA A 93 7.28 8.06 11.85
CA ALA A 93 7.08 8.89 10.67
C ALA A 93 6.09 10.01 10.99
N ALA A 94 6.52 11.25 10.83
CA ALA A 94 5.67 12.42 10.99
C ALA A 94 4.65 12.58 9.85
N ASN A 95 4.94 12.03 8.67
CA ASN A 95 4.08 12.07 7.49
C ASN A 95 4.42 10.93 6.50
N PRO A 96 3.57 10.66 5.48
CA PRO A 96 3.81 9.58 4.51
C PRO A 96 5.07 9.73 3.64
N ALA A 97 5.57 10.96 3.43
CA ALA A 97 6.82 11.16 2.68
C ALA A 97 8.03 10.74 3.53
N ALA A 98 8.06 11.14 4.81
CA ALA A 98 9.06 10.71 5.77
C ALA A 98 9.06 9.19 5.97
N ALA A 99 7.89 8.54 5.91
CA ALA A 99 7.79 7.08 5.93
C ALA A 99 8.49 6.42 4.73
N ARG A 100 8.36 6.99 3.52
CA ARG A 100 9.02 6.47 2.30
C ARG A 100 10.53 6.65 2.38
N GLU A 101 11.00 7.81 2.82
CA GLU A 101 12.43 8.06 3.03
C GLU A 101 13.03 7.14 4.11
N ALA A 102 12.28 6.87 5.17
CA ALA A 102 12.69 5.94 6.23
C ALA A 102 12.80 4.50 5.70
N VAL A 103 11.89 4.06 4.82
CA VAL A 103 11.97 2.75 4.15
C VAL A 103 13.19 2.66 3.25
N GLU A 104 13.53 3.73 2.51
CA GLU A 104 14.69 3.75 1.60
C GLU A 104 16.03 3.69 2.36
N LYS A 105 16.10 4.32 3.53
CA LYS A 105 17.29 4.30 4.40
C LYS A 105 17.32 3.12 5.37
N ALA A 106 16.27 2.29 5.40
CA ALA A 106 16.20 1.17 6.32
C ALA A 106 17.33 0.17 6.04
N PRO A 107 17.98 -0.37 7.08
CA PRO A 107 18.98 -1.41 6.87
C PRO A 107 18.35 -2.64 6.21
N PRO A 108 19.13 -3.43 5.46
CA PRO A 108 18.63 -4.67 4.86
C PRO A 108 18.09 -5.60 5.95
N ALA A 109 17.00 -6.28 5.65
CA ALA A 109 16.39 -7.25 6.55
C ALA A 109 17.42 -8.33 6.95
N LYS A 110 17.59 -8.57 8.25
CA LYS A 110 18.46 -9.65 8.75
C LYS A 110 17.84 -10.98 8.35
N LEU A 111 18.58 -11.81 7.61
CA LEU A 111 18.14 -13.16 7.26
C LEU A 111 17.89 -14.00 8.52
N PRO A 112 16.82 -14.80 8.55
CA PRO A 112 16.55 -15.68 9.67
C PRO A 112 17.64 -16.76 9.76
N GLU A 113 18.15 -17.01 10.97
CA GLU A 113 19.18 -18.03 11.20
C GLU A 113 18.63 -19.44 10.95
N LYS A 114 17.33 -19.64 11.16
CA LYS A 114 16.60 -20.89 10.94
C LYS A 114 15.27 -20.61 10.24
N PRO A 115 15.25 -20.57 8.89
CA PRO A 115 14.02 -20.32 8.15
C PRO A 115 13.03 -21.49 8.32
N THR A 116 11.80 -21.17 8.71
CA THR A 116 10.70 -22.14 8.80
C THR A 116 9.87 -22.07 7.52
N LEU A 117 9.85 -23.17 6.77
CA LEU A 117 9.00 -23.29 5.58
C LEU A 117 7.63 -23.89 5.87
N ILE A 118 7.57 -24.87 6.75
CA ILE A 118 6.35 -25.59 7.11
C ILE A 118 6.07 -25.35 8.59
N ARG A 119 4.89 -24.81 8.90
CA ARG A 119 4.40 -24.62 10.27
C ARG A 119 2.98 -25.14 10.36
N ASP A 120 2.71 -26.02 11.31
CA ASP A 120 1.39 -26.61 11.54
C ASP A 120 0.76 -27.25 10.28
N GLY A 121 1.58 -27.91 9.44
CA GLY A 121 1.12 -28.53 8.19
C GLY A 121 0.72 -27.53 7.09
N LYS A 122 1.11 -26.25 7.23
CA LYS A 122 0.84 -25.19 6.26
C LYS A 122 2.14 -24.59 5.74
N VAL A 123 2.06 -24.06 4.52
CA VAL A 123 3.07 -23.18 3.93
C VAL A 123 2.51 -21.76 3.83
N ARG A 124 3.41 -20.78 3.73
CA ARG A 124 3.04 -19.39 3.51
C ARG A 124 3.43 -18.95 2.10
N LEU A 125 2.47 -18.42 1.36
CA LEU A 125 2.64 -17.92 0.00
C LEU A 125 2.44 -16.41 -0.01
N LEU A 126 3.32 -15.67 -0.67
CA LEU A 126 3.14 -14.25 -0.95
C LEU A 126 2.33 -14.10 -2.24
N VAL A 127 1.03 -13.81 -2.08
CA VAL A 127 0.07 -13.62 -3.18
C VAL A 127 -0.38 -12.16 -3.17
N ASN A 128 -0.22 -11.44 -4.28
CA ASN A 128 -0.58 -10.01 -4.36
C ASN A 128 0.02 -9.17 -3.21
N LYS A 129 1.30 -9.41 -2.88
CA LYS A 129 2.02 -8.78 -1.76
C LYS A 129 1.43 -9.05 -0.36
N LYS A 130 0.54 -10.04 -0.23
CA LYS A 130 -0.04 -10.46 1.04
C LYS A 130 0.37 -11.89 1.36
N PRO A 131 0.81 -12.17 2.60
CA PRO A 131 1.05 -13.53 3.04
C PRO A 131 -0.29 -14.28 3.16
N VAL A 132 -0.37 -15.45 2.54
CA VAL A 132 -1.53 -16.35 2.58
C VAL A 132 -1.03 -17.70 3.04
N GLU A 133 -1.63 -18.23 4.11
CA GLU A 133 -1.32 -19.57 4.59
C GLU A 133 -2.16 -20.59 3.85
N VAL A 134 -1.50 -21.61 3.31
CA VAL A 134 -2.13 -22.68 2.54
C VAL A 134 -1.77 -24.02 3.18
N PRO A 135 -2.77 -24.85 3.57
CA PRO A 135 -2.53 -26.21 4.02
C PRO A 135 -1.83 -27.04 2.94
N LEU A 136 -0.81 -27.81 3.32
CA LEU A 136 -0.10 -28.72 2.41
C LEU A 136 -1.04 -29.74 1.76
N GLU A 137 -2.01 -30.25 2.52
CA GLU A 137 -3.05 -31.16 2.04
C GLU A 137 -3.91 -30.55 0.92
N ARG A 138 -4.02 -29.22 0.87
CA ARG A 138 -4.76 -28.50 -0.17
C ARG A 138 -3.90 -28.20 -1.39
N LEU A 139 -2.59 -28.38 -1.35
CA LEU A 139 -1.75 -28.24 -2.53
C LEU A 139 -1.82 -29.49 -3.41
N SER A 140 -1.60 -29.32 -4.70
CA SER A 140 -1.44 -30.42 -5.64
C SER A 140 -0.22 -31.29 -5.27
N GLU A 141 -0.18 -32.52 -5.76
CA GLU A 141 0.93 -33.44 -5.47
C GLU A 141 2.28 -32.89 -5.96
N ASP A 142 2.30 -32.30 -7.16
CA ASP A 142 3.50 -31.65 -7.72
C ASP A 142 3.98 -30.48 -6.86
N ASP A 143 3.06 -29.68 -6.33
CA ASP A 143 3.38 -28.53 -5.47
C ASP A 143 3.85 -28.99 -4.09
N ARG A 144 3.25 -30.05 -3.52
CA ARG A 144 3.71 -30.65 -2.27
C ARG A 144 5.14 -31.17 -2.40
N LYS A 145 5.42 -31.91 -3.47
CA LYS A 145 6.77 -32.42 -3.77
C LYS A 145 7.79 -31.27 -3.85
N TYR A 146 7.42 -30.18 -4.51
CA TYR A 146 8.26 -28.99 -4.58
C TYR A 146 8.54 -28.37 -3.19
N VAL A 147 7.53 -28.29 -2.32
CA VAL A 147 7.71 -27.82 -0.94
C VAL A 147 8.64 -28.74 -0.16
N ASP A 148 8.47 -30.06 -0.28
CA ASP A 148 9.31 -31.04 0.42
C ASP A 148 10.78 -30.96 -0.05
N ASP A 149 10.98 -30.85 -1.36
CA ASP A 149 12.31 -30.68 -1.96
C ASP A 149 12.97 -29.38 -1.49
N LEU A 150 12.21 -28.29 -1.35
CA LEU A 150 12.70 -27.03 -0.78
C LEU A 150 13.04 -27.19 0.71
N ASN A 151 12.14 -27.79 1.48
CA ASN A 151 12.31 -27.99 2.92
C ASN A 151 13.55 -28.82 3.24
N ALA A 152 13.86 -29.82 2.41
CA ALA A 152 15.06 -30.64 2.53
C ALA A 152 16.36 -29.86 2.30
N ARG A 153 16.32 -28.77 1.53
CA ARG A 153 17.50 -27.94 1.20
C ARG A 153 17.73 -26.80 2.19
N LEU A 154 16.78 -26.52 3.08
CA LEU A 154 16.90 -25.44 4.04
C LEU A 154 17.89 -25.78 5.17
N PRO A 155 18.67 -24.79 5.64
CA PRO A 155 19.50 -24.96 6.82
C PRO A 155 18.63 -25.22 8.07
N LYS A 156 19.06 -26.15 8.92
CA LYS A 156 18.34 -26.60 10.14
C LYS A 156 19.01 -26.11 11.43
#